data_AF-A0A661V139-F1
#
_entry.id   AF-A0A661V139-F1
#
_cell.length_a   1.000
_cell.length_b   1.000
_cell.length_c   1.000
_cell.angle_alpha   90.00
_cell.angle_beta   90.00
_cell.angle_gamma   90.00
#
_symmetry.space_group_name_H-M   'P 1'
#
loop_
_entity.id
_entity.type
_entity.pdbx_description
1 polymer ?
#
loop_
_entity_poly.entity_id
_entity_poly.type
_entity_poly.pdbx_seq_one_letter_code
_entity_poly.pdbx_strand_id
1 'polypeptide(L)'
;MLLAIGAAFVWKCAAESETYKLCELRVGEKRRILIRAASYAEVNQNLFYEVRIGDRTVVPGCWFTAWHRDTTEWDDPAFRVVSAEGGELVGVVEINTPEEILILHDFSTGYSWPASISGEHWKTASAHARRLLERLKGETPASHYVLSCDYVAPIPRSGPRRAPVK
;
A
#
# COMPACT_ATOMS: atom_id res chain seq x y z
N MET A 1 8.68 19.82 20.16
CA MET A 1 8.08 18.62 19.52
C MET A 1 7.31 19.09 18.29
N LEU A 2 7.90 19.02 17.10
CA LEU A 2 7.33 19.52 15.85
C LEU A 2 6.63 18.35 15.14
N LEU A 3 5.31 18.40 15.05
CA LEU A 3 4.51 17.51 14.21
C LEU A 3 4.79 17.86 12.76
N ALA A 4 5.52 16.99 12.05
CA ALA A 4 5.74 17.13 10.61
C ALA A 4 4.44 16.77 9.86
N ILE A 5 3.72 17.80 9.42
CA ILE A 5 2.57 17.66 8.52
C ILE A 5 3.12 17.36 7.13
N GLY A 6 2.96 16.12 6.67
CA GLY A 6 3.35 15.69 5.33
C GLY A 6 2.50 16.40 4.28
N ALA A 7 3.15 17.17 3.41
CA ALA A 7 2.50 17.81 2.27
C ALA A 7 2.05 16.76 1.24
N ALA A 8 0.77 16.76 0.89
CA ALA A 8 0.24 16.01 -0.24
C ALA A 8 0.53 16.79 -1.53
N PHE A 9 1.32 16.21 -2.44
CA PHE A 9 1.57 16.75 -3.77
C PHE A 9 0.84 15.89 -4.81
N VAL A 10 -0.04 16.53 -5.58
CA VAL A 10 -0.72 15.92 -6.74
C VAL A 10 0.04 16.33 -8.02
N TRP A 11 0.52 15.37 -8.80
CA TRP A 11 1.28 15.61 -10.04
C TRP A 11 0.59 14.93 -11.24
N LYS A 12 0.36 15.66 -12.34
CA LYS A 12 -0.20 15.16 -13.62
C LYS A 12 0.80 14.36 -14.48
N CYS A 13 0.36 13.20 -14.97
CA CYS A 13 1.19 12.19 -15.63
C CYS A 13 1.62 12.52 -17.09
N ALA A 14 2.80 12.04 -17.49
CA ALA A 14 3.24 11.91 -18.88
C ALA A 14 3.43 10.42 -19.20
N ALA A 15 2.88 9.95 -20.32
CA ALA A 15 2.84 8.54 -20.71
C ALA A 15 4.14 8.12 -21.42
N GLU A 16 5.09 7.52 -20.70
CA GLU A 16 6.29 6.88 -21.28
C GLU A 16 6.32 5.35 -21.07
N SER A 17 5.27 4.77 -20.49
CA SER A 17 5.15 3.33 -20.27
C SER A 17 3.69 2.89 -20.43
N GLU A 18 3.44 1.60 -20.68
CA GLU A 18 2.09 0.97 -20.62
C GLU A 18 1.38 1.15 -19.26
N THR A 19 2.10 1.71 -18.29
CA THR A 19 1.55 2.17 -17.02
C THR A 19 1.76 3.67 -16.89
N TYR A 20 0.84 4.37 -16.24
CA TYR A 20 0.99 5.78 -15.92
C TYR A 20 1.32 5.93 -14.43
N LYS A 21 2.21 6.88 -14.10
CA LYS A 21 2.57 7.23 -12.73
C LYS A 21 1.39 7.92 -12.04
N LEU A 22 0.88 7.30 -10.97
CA LEU A 22 -0.14 7.88 -10.09
C LEU A 22 0.50 8.84 -9.09
N CYS A 23 1.50 8.38 -8.34
CA CYS A 23 2.18 9.21 -7.36
C CYS A 23 3.62 8.74 -7.11
N GLU A 24 4.38 9.60 -6.43
CA GLU A 24 5.70 9.28 -5.89
C GLU A 24 5.74 9.70 -4.43
N LEU A 25 5.99 8.72 -3.57
CA LEU A 25 6.07 8.89 -2.14
C LEU A 25 7.54 8.99 -1.74
N ARG A 26 7.90 10.09 -1.07
CA ARG A 26 9.27 10.34 -0.58
C ARG A 26 9.45 9.73 0.81
N VAL A 27 10.42 8.83 0.95
CA VAL A 27 10.72 8.07 2.19
C VAL A 27 12.15 8.33 2.67
N GLY A 28 12.56 9.60 2.60
CA GLY A 28 13.92 10.06 2.89
C GLY A 28 14.59 10.74 1.70
N GLU A 29 15.87 11.06 1.84
CA GLU A 29 16.59 11.92 0.89
C GLU A 29 16.66 11.32 -0.53
N LYS A 30 16.89 10.00 -0.62
CA LYS A 30 17.06 9.26 -1.89
C LYS A 30 16.12 8.08 -2.06
N ARG A 31 15.21 7.85 -1.12
CA ARG A 31 14.31 6.71 -1.13
C ARG A 31 12.95 7.14 -1.66
N ARG A 32 12.38 6.35 -2.57
CA ARG A 32 11.09 6.63 -3.21
C ARG A 32 10.27 5.35 -3.34
N ILE A 33 8.97 5.47 -3.18
CA ILE A 33 7.99 4.46 -3.62
C ILE A 33 7.17 5.10 -4.73
N LEU A 34 7.23 4.54 -5.93
CA LEU A 34 6.44 4.99 -7.06
C LEU A 34 5.22 4.09 -7.16
N ILE A 35 4.03 4.69 -7.32
CA ILE A 35 2.80 3.96 -7.58
C ILE A 35 2.36 4.29 -9.00
N ARG A 36 2.01 3.24 -9.74
CA ARG A 36 1.60 3.29 -11.15
C ARG A 36 0.31 2.52 -11.34
N ALA A 37 -0.46 2.87 -12.35
CA ALA A 37 -1.65 2.14 -12.77
C ALA A 37 -1.55 1.74 -14.24
N ALA A 38 -2.15 0.62 -14.61
CA ALA A 38 -2.16 0.12 -15.99
C ALA A 38 -3.00 0.98 -16.96
N SER A 39 -4.13 1.53 -16.51
CA SER A 39 -5.09 2.20 -17.39
C SER A 39 -5.72 3.38 -16.68
N TYR A 40 -5.73 4.56 -17.33
CA TYR A 40 -6.39 5.76 -16.84
C TYR A 40 -7.88 5.66 -17.20
N ALA A 41 -8.78 5.80 -16.20
CA ALA A 41 -10.24 5.76 -16.34
C ALA A 41 -10.94 4.38 -16.43
N GLU A 42 -10.31 3.30 -15.95
CA GLU A 42 -11.01 2.02 -15.71
C GLU A 42 -11.48 1.90 -14.26
N VAL A 43 -12.68 1.32 -14.07
CA VAL A 43 -13.31 1.06 -12.76
C VAL A 43 -12.56 -0.01 -11.95
N ASN A 44 -11.56 -0.68 -12.54
CA ASN A 44 -10.69 -1.59 -11.81
C ASN A 44 -9.27 -1.42 -12.33
N GLN A 45 -8.49 -0.59 -11.64
CA GLN A 45 -7.11 -0.33 -12.04
C GLN A 45 -6.17 -1.31 -11.35
N ASN A 46 -5.41 -2.06 -12.14
CA ASN A 46 -4.25 -2.77 -11.63
C ASN A 46 -3.21 -1.75 -11.18
N LEU A 47 -2.93 -1.73 -9.88
CA LEU A 47 -1.92 -0.88 -9.28
C LEU A 47 -0.60 -1.64 -9.16
N PHE A 48 0.49 -0.93 -9.42
CA PHE A 48 1.84 -1.44 -9.29
C PHE A 48 2.65 -0.48 -8.46
N TYR A 49 3.56 -1.01 -7.64
CA TYR A 49 4.53 -0.21 -6.94
C TYR A 49 5.95 -0.58 -7.31
N GLU A 50 6.84 0.40 -7.22
CA GLU A 50 8.27 0.25 -7.42
C GLU A 50 8.99 0.95 -6.27
N VAL A 51 10.05 0.33 -5.73
CA VAL A 51 10.89 0.97 -4.72
C VAL A 51 12.23 1.35 -5.34
N ARG A 52 12.64 2.60 -5.15
CA ARG A 52 13.92 3.15 -5.64
C ARG A 52 14.78 3.70 -4.51
N ILE A 53 16.09 3.53 -4.68
CA ILE A 53 17.14 4.17 -3.88
C ILE A 53 18.08 4.90 -4.84
N GLY A 54 17.99 6.23 -4.88
CA GLY A 54 18.57 7.05 -5.94
C GLY A 54 17.97 6.66 -7.30
N ASP A 55 18.84 6.37 -8.27
CA ASP A 55 18.44 5.95 -9.61
C ASP A 55 18.26 4.43 -9.76
N ARG A 56 18.51 3.66 -8.68
CA ARG A 56 18.41 2.21 -8.70
C ARG A 56 17.04 1.73 -8.25
N THR A 57 16.39 0.92 -9.07
CA THR A 57 15.22 0.11 -8.69
C THR A 57 15.67 -1.06 -7.82
N VAL A 58 15.14 -1.15 -6.60
CA VAL A 58 15.42 -2.25 -5.65
C VAL A 58 14.26 -3.23 -5.53
N VAL A 59 13.02 -2.76 -5.74
CA VAL A 59 11.84 -3.60 -5.93
C VAL A 59 11.25 -3.25 -7.29
N PRO A 60 11.27 -4.16 -8.28
CA PRO A 60 10.66 -3.90 -9.57
C PRO A 60 9.14 -3.77 -9.44
N GLY A 61 8.47 -3.34 -10.50
CA GLY A 61 7.01 -3.20 -10.53
C GLY A 61 6.30 -4.45 -9.98
N CYS A 62 5.68 -4.31 -8.81
CA CYS A 62 4.95 -5.38 -8.14
C CYS A 62 3.49 -4.97 -8.00
N TRP A 63 2.60 -5.88 -8.37
CA TRP A 63 1.16 -5.66 -8.31
C TRP A 63 0.64 -5.66 -6.88
N PHE A 64 -0.31 -4.78 -6.60
CA PHE A 64 -1.08 -4.76 -5.37
C PHE A 64 -2.50 -4.28 -5.63
N THR A 65 -3.40 -4.55 -4.69
CA THR A 65 -4.79 -4.08 -4.73
C THR A 65 -5.01 -3.03 -3.66
N ALA A 66 -5.64 -1.91 -4.02
CA ALA A 66 -6.27 -0.99 -3.07
C ALA A 66 -7.78 -1.19 -3.20
N TRP A 67 -8.49 -1.37 -2.08
CA TRP A 67 -9.93 -1.59 -2.09
C TRP A 67 -10.66 -0.32 -1.66
N HIS A 68 -11.41 0.30 -2.58
CA HIS A 68 -12.32 1.39 -2.25
C HIS A 68 -13.60 0.80 -1.65
N ARG A 69 -13.70 0.78 -0.31
CA ARG A 69 -14.79 0.06 0.39
C ARG A 69 -16.17 0.71 0.24
N ASP A 70 -16.25 2.01 0.00
CA ASP A 70 -17.52 2.74 0.14
C ASP A 70 -17.80 3.81 -0.92
N THR A 71 -16.95 3.96 -1.94
CA THR A 71 -17.16 5.01 -2.94
C THR A 71 -17.75 4.40 -4.22
N THR A 72 -19.00 4.81 -4.51
CA THR A 72 -19.60 4.61 -5.84
C THR A 72 -18.97 5.52 -6.90
N GLU A 73 -18.18 6.50 -6.45
CA GLU A 73 -17.36 7.40 -7.26
C GLU A 73 -15.89 6.97 -7.14
N TRP A 74 -15.23 6.73 -8.27
CA TRP A 74 -13.79 6.52 -8.32
C TRP A 74 -13.11 7.87 -8.16
N ASP A 75 -12.90 8.30 -6.92
CA ASP A 75 -11.97 9.37 -6.62
C ASP A 75 -10.53 8.90 -6.91
N ASP A 76 -9.69 9.80 -7.42
CA ASP A 76 -8.28 9.50 -7.68
C ASP A 76 -7.61 8.97 -6.38
N PRO A 77 -7.03 7.75 -6.38
CA PRO A 77 -6.51 7.15 -5.16
C PRO A 77 -5.34 7.97 -4.62
N ALA A 78 -5.45 8.38 -3.36
CA ALA A 78 -4.42 9.14 -2.67
C ALA A 78 -3.72 8.26 -1.62
N PHE A 79 -2.40 8.32 -1.60
CA PHE A 79 -1.57 7.47 -0.76
C PHE A 79 -0.71 8.30 0.19
N ARG A 80 -0.45 7.76 1.37
CA ARG A 80 0.50 8.33 2.33
C ARG A 80 1.43 7.28 2.88
N VAL A 81 2.60 7.75 3.30
CA VAL A 81 3.61 6.93 3.96
C VAL A 81 3.38 6.94 5.45
N VAL A 82 3.57 5.78 6.06
CA VAL A 82 3.73 5.61 7.50
C VAL A 82 5.13 5.06 7.75
N SER A 83 5.87 5.64 8.68
CA SER A 83 7.28 5.28 8.89
C SER A 83 7.50 4.89 10.35
N ALA A 84 8.30 3.86 10.54
CA ALA A 84 8.89 3.53 11.82
C ALA A 84 9.97 4.57 12.20
N GLU A 85 10.47 4.52 13.43
CA GLU A 85 11.51 5.46 13.88
C GLU A 85 12.77 5.30 13.02
N GLY A 86 13.36 6.42 12.59
CA GLY A 86 14.51 6.42 11.67
C GLY A 86 14.18 6.12 10.19
N GLY A 87 12.95 5.74 9.84
CA GLY A 87 12.49 5.63 8.45
C GLY A 87 13.08 4.47 7.65
N GLU A 88 13.66 3.47 8.31
CA GLU A 88 14.14 2.24 7.65
C GLU A 88 12.99 1.30 7.28
N LEU A 89 11.95 1.25 8.10
CA LEU A 89 10.72 0.52 7.80
C LEU A 89 9.60 1.50 7.48
N VAL A 90 9.00 1.29 6.32
CA VAL A 90 7.91 2.12 5.83
C VAL A 90 6.73 1.26 5.39
N GLY A 91 5.54 1.78 5.62
CA GLY A 91 4.30 1.31 5.05
C GLY A 91 3.67 2.36 4.15
N VAL A 92 2.85 1.90 3.22
CA VAL A 92 1.98 2.78 2.43
C VAL A 92 0.54 2.39 2.71
N VAL A 93 -0.27 3.40 2.98
CA VAL A 93 -1.72 3.27 3.15
C VAL A 93 -2.42 4.18 2.14
N GLU A 94 -3.63 3.83 1.75
CA GLU A 94 -4.53 4.78 1.12
C GLU A 94 -5.03 5.77 2.18
N ILE A 95 -5.28 7.02 1.80
CA ILE A 95 -5.80 8.04 2.71
C ILE A 95 -7.21 7.67 3.21
N ASN A 96 -8.03 7.04 2.36
CA ASN A 96 -9.42 6.68 2.67
C ASN A 96 -9.56 5.40 3.50
N THR A 97 -8.55 4.51 3.47
CA THR A 97 -8.47 3.28 4.28
C THR A 97 -7.15 3.27 5.06
N PRO A 98 -6.93 4.25 5.96
CA PRO A 98 -5.64 4.48 6.60
C PRO A 98 -5.20 3.36 7.54
N GLU A 99 -6.09 2.43 7.90
CA GLU A 99 -5.80 1.24 8.68
C GLU A 99 -5.21 0.09 7.84
N GLU A 100 -5.33 0.14 6.52
CA GLU A 100 -4.89 -0.93 5.64
C GLU A 100 -3.53 -0.62 5.02
N ILE A 101 -2.53 -1.43 5.39
CA ILE A 101 -1.20 -1.37 4.83
C ILE A 101 -1.19 -2.13 3.50
N LEU A 102 -1.06 -1.37 2.43
CA LEU A 102 -1.02 -1.86 1.06
C LEU A 102 0.37 -2.35 0.67
N ILE A 103 1.39 -1.62 1.12
CA ILE A 103 2.80 -1.89 0.82
C ILE A 103 3.60 -1.81 2.12
N LEU A 104 4.52 -2.74 2.33
CA LEU A 104 5.60 -2.60 3.31
C LEU A 104 6.95 -2.65 2.60
N HIS A 105 7.90 -1.88 3.10
CA HIS A 105 9.29 -2.02 2.69
C HIS A 105 10.22 -1.74 3.87
N ASP A 106 11.19 -2.62 4.05
CA ASP A 106 12.28 -2.48 5.00
C ASP A 106 13.58 -2.24 4.23
N PHE A 107 14.06 -1.00 4.25
CA PHE A 107 15.29 -0.56 3.57
C PHE A 107 16.55 -1.22 4.13
N SER A 108 16.51 -1.74 5.35
CA SER A 108 17.66 -2.41 5.98
C SER A 108 17.85 -3.85 5.49
N THR A 109 16.75 -4.54 5.19
CA THR A 109 16.76 -5.95 4.76
C THR A 109 16.47 -6.11 3.27
N GLY A 110 15.94 -5.07 2.61
CA GLY A 110 15.42 -5.12 1.24
C GLY A 110 14.10 -5.86 1.11
N TYR A 111 13.52 -6.35 2.21
CA TYR A 111 12.24 -7.06 2.19
C TYR A 111 11.11 -6.11 1.84
N SER A 112 10.15 -6.59 1.05
CA SER A 112 8.95 -5.83 0.71
C SER A 112 7.70 -6.71 0.75
N TRP A 113 6.54 -6.08 0.80
CA TRP A 113 5.25 -6.74 0.70
C TRP A 113 4.33 -5.88 -0.16
N PRO A 114 3.55 -6.47 -1.10
CA PRO A 114 3.41 -7.90 -1.40
C PRO A 114 4.54 -8.53 -2.21
N ALA A 115 5.60 -7.79 -2.60
CA ALA A 115 6.73 -8.37 -3.33
C ALA A 115 7.59 -9.29 -2.44
N SER A 116 7.41 -10.60 -2.54
CA SER A 116 8.24 -11.57 -1.81
C SER A 116 9.64 -11.72 -2.40
N ILE A 117 10.55 -12.29 -1.63
CA ILE A 117 11.87 -12.69 -2.14
C ILE A 117 11.67 -13.83 -3.17
N SER A 118 12.46 -13.83 -4.24
CA SER A 118 12.38 -14.86 -5.29
C SER A 118 12.55 -16.27 -4.70
N GLY A 119 11.60 -17.16 -4.99
CA GLY A 119 11.58 -18.55 -4.51
C GLY A 119 11.05 -18.73 -3.08
N GLU A 120 10.65 -17.65 -2.41
CA GLU A 120 10.02 -17.73 -1.09
C GLU A 120 8.58 -18.27 -1.18
N HIS A 121 8.23 -19.19 -0.27
CA HIS A 121 6.87 -19.70 -0.18
C HIS A 121 5.94 -18.65 0.44
N TRP A 122 4.72 -18.52 -0.09
CA TRP A 122 3.77 -17.45 0.30
C TRP A 122 3.46 -17.37 1.80
N LYS A 123 3.42 -18.51 2.50
CA LYS A 123 3.22 -18.53 3.97
C LYS A 123 4.39 -17.88 4.73
N THR A 124 5.61 -18.10 4.25
CA THR A 124 6.82 -17.53 4.83
C THR A 124 6.84 -16.02 4.59
N ALA A 125 6.56 -15.59 3.36
CA ALA A 125 6.44 -14.18 3.01
C ALA A 125 5.33 -13.47 3.83
N SER A 126 4.16 -14.08 3.98
CA SER A 126 3.08 -13.53 4.83
C SER A 126 3.53 -13.43 6.30
N ALA A 127 4.22 -14.44 6.83
CA ALA A 127 4.78 -14.38 8.19
C ALA A 127 5.83 -13.26 8.34
N HIS A 128 6.66 -13.03 7.32
CA HIS A 128 7.64 -11.94 7.30
C HIS A 128 6.96 -10.58 7.30
N ALA A 129 5.96 -10.39 6.43
CA ALA A 129 5.17 -9.17 6.37
C ALA A 129 4.48 -8.87 7.70
N ARG A 130 3.90 -9.89 8.37
CA ARG A 130 3.29 -9.73 9.70
C ARG A 130 4.31 -9.27 10.75
N ARG A 131 5.53 -9.82 10.75
CA ARG A 131 6.58 -9.37 11.68
C ARG A 131 6.99 -7.92 11.45
N LEU A 132 7.10 -7.50 10.19
CA LEU A 132 7.36 -6.10 9.87
C LEU A 132 6.19 -5.19 10.29
N LEU A 133 4.95 -5.63 10.05
CA LEU A 133 3.77 -4.88 10.49
C LEU A 133 3.77 -4.67 12.01
N GLU A 134 4.05 -5.71 12.80
CA GLU A 134 4.11 -5.59 14.26
C GLU A 134 5.23 -4.64 14.71
N ARG A 135 6.39 -4.66 14.04
CA ARG A 135 7.46 -3.69 14.30
C ARG A 135 7.02 -2.26 13.98
N LEU A 136 6.39 -2.04 12.83
CA LEU A 136 5.85 -0.74 12.44
C LEU A 136 4.81 -0.23 13.46
N LYS A 137 3.93 -1.09 13.96
CA LYS A 137 2.94 -0.75 15.00
C LYS A 137 3.59 -0.36 16.32
N GLY A 138 4.63 -1.10 16.74
CA GLY A 138 5.37 -0.80 17.97
C GLY A 138 6.02 0.58 17.97
N GLU A 139 6.39 1.08 16.79
CA GLU A 139 7.08 2.37 16.61
C GLU A 139 6.15 3.51 16.16
N THR A 140 4.88 3.22 15.84
CA THR A 140 3.91 4.24 15.39
C THR A 140 2.76 4.39 16.41
N PRO A 141 2.65 5.53 17.12
CA PRO A 141 1.78 5.67 18.31
C PRO A 141 0.26 5.52 18.12
N ALA A 142 -0.26 5.30 16.90
CA ALA A 142 -1.65 5.65 16.58
C ALA A 142 -2.40 4.68 15.65
N SER A 143 -2.01 3.41 15.53
CA SER A 143 -2.48 2.67 14.34
C SER A 143 -2.83 1.20 14.55
N HIS A 144 -4.12 0.91 14.41
CA HIS A 144 -4.67 -0.44 14.20
C HIS A 144 -4.41 -0.93 12.78
N TYR A 145 -3.14 -1.02 12.37
CA TYR A 145 -2.82 -1.42 11.00
C TYR A 145 -3.11 -2.91 10.76
N VAL A 146 -3.57 -3.24 9.55
CA VAL A 146 -3.73 -4.61 9.03
C VAL A 146 -3.10 -4.71 7.63
N LEU A 147 -2.66 -5.89 7.21
CA LEU A 147 -2.18 -6.09 5.82
C LEU A 147 -3.38 -6.25 4.88
N SER A 148 -3.31 -5.64 3.69
CA SER A 148 -4.36 -5.70 2.68
C SER A 148 -4.76 -7.13 2.29
N CYS A 149 -3.78 -7.99 2.09
CA CYS A 149 -3.95 -9.42 1.76
C CYS A 149 -4.51 -10.28 2.91
N ASP A 150 -4.44 -9.79 4.15
CA ASP A 150 -5.00 -10.45 5.33
C ASP A 150 -6.44 -10.00 5.58
N TYR A 151 -6.91 -8.97 4.86
CA TYR A 151 -8.26 -8.47 4.98
C TYR A 151 -9.24 -9.41 4.28
N VAL A 152 -9.60 -10.49 4.99
CA VAL A 152 -10.91 -11.09 4.81
C VAL A 152 -11.86 -10.17 5.54
N ALA A 153 -12.53 -9.26 4.81
CA ALA A 153 -13.69 -8.58 5.37
C ALA A 153 -14.54 -9.65 6.07
N PRO A 154 -14.99 -9.47 7.33
CA PRO A 154 -16.04 -10.33 7.83
C PRO A 154 -17.17 -10.21 6.81
N ILE A 155 -17.40 -11.27 6.02
CA ILE A 155 -18.53 -11.33 5.11
C ILE A 155 -19.71 -10.96 6.02
N PRO A 156 -20.42 -9.84 5.78
CA PRO A 156 -21.59 -9.52 6.58
C PRO A 156 -22.43 -10.77 6.49
N ARG A 157 -22.60 -11.48 7.62
CA ARG A 157 -23.45 -12.66 7.64
C ARG A 157 -24.77 -12.14 7.13
N SER A 158 -25.12 -12.50 5.90
CA SER A 158 -26.39 -12.13 5.31
C SER A 158 -27.41 -12.50 6.36
N GLY A 159 -28.09 -11.49 6.92
CA GLY A 159 -29.17 -11.71 7.87
C GLY A 159 -30.11 -12.76 7.28
N PRO A 160 -30.82 -13.53 8.13
CA PRO A 160 -31.65 -14.64 7.69
C PRO A 160 -32.47 -14.20 6.47
N ARG A 161 -32.30 -14.92 5.34
CA ARG A 161 -33.11 -14.70 4.13
C ARG A 161 -34.57 -14.70 4.59
N ARG A 162 -35.25 -13.56 4.52
CA ARG A 162 -36.70 -13.53 4.73
C ARG A 162 -37.29 -14.54 3.76
N ALA A 163 -37.98 -15.53 4.30
CA ALA A 163 -38.70 -16.50 3.48
C ALA A 163 -39.67 -15.74 2.57
N PRO A 164 -39.86 -16.17 1.31
CA PRO A 164 -40.87 -15.56 0.46
C PRO A 164 -42.23 -15.64 1.16
N VAL A 165 -42.86 -14.48 1.32
CA VAL A 165 -44.26 -14.39 1.75
C VAL A 165 -45.09 -15.04 0.64
N LYS A 166 -45.85 -16.08 0.98
CA LYS A 166 -46.83 -16.70 0.09
C LYS A 166 -48.06 -15.81 -0.06
#